data_AF-A0A2E4DBH4-F1
#
_entry.id   AF-A0A2E4DBH4-F1
#
_cell.length_a   1.000
_cell.length_b   1.000
_cell.length_c   1.000
_cell.angle_alpha   90.00
_cell.angle_beta   90.00
_cell.angle_gamma   90.00
#
_symmetry.space_group_name_H-M   'P 1'
#
loop_
_entity.id
_entity.type
_entity.pdbx_description
1 polymer ?
#
loop_
_entity_poly.entity_id
_entity_poly.type
_entity_poly.pdbx_seq_one_letter_code
_entity_poly.pdbx_strand_id
1 'polypeptide(L)'
;MEQLTTPKLIEADVVTPAENWFLYWKTSPSLWETKLREYPGPNPIFVPIYWALHSEYSDHYDFGQIKPETDLFKLIQVAQQVGRELVFLVQMSPVPFLINGGIPSYLARTISLNKQGLAISCLDNQQKINRLYTFYDPRVFQSYRKFVWNLGQYFKENKIENKIYGLDSYRIEDDFIVSYFMDHSSVFENGFARYLQQLSESEPEKIKQLEENALYSKTLKKDYSDLIGNLYHDAVSEVFGHKWNGVLKTCFIGGGSKDLFKRSQDNWEVEKSYFHPLMKAVVNGYYPTTLLLHHSIKNKSFGKLLKDLVSSAFVQAYLNNDYIEDELNLSFQPMVFFEVVDNGEDFFNLSQKIEDSGLIQFFKSQFAWSYKISRNKKIVIEEMSPQKMYFFFGERLDLSKLNSLIKLFLNGYKIFIDINGLDDKLRKRLDSFYTENSISIEKINYITNLDKASLGEGLILTYDSAKLKESSPIKRIGFWEKIMKYLEVKNLQIEADEDVEYFWKVRSSNTYELNYEEIRRVSFYNPSSYKRKARVVSASNFALIKSLDQVNAEAKSTPIGIDINLLPGGSVSLDFGYYEA
;
A
#
# COMPACT_ATOMS: atom_id res chain seq x y z
N MET A 1 -21.97 -39.13 -35.16
CA MET A 1 -21.74 -39.39 -33.72
C MET A 1 -20.68 -38.40 -33.26
N GLU A 2 -21.14 -37.23 -32.82
CA GLU A 2 -20.26 -36.23 -32.19
C GLU A 2 -20.00 -36.69 -30.75
N GLN A 3 -18.74 -36.89 -30.41
CA GLN A 3 -18.32 -37.15 -29.03
C GLN A 3 -18.64 -35.92 -28.19
N LEU A 4 -19.66 -36.04 -27.34
CA LEU A 4 -19.89 -35.16 -26.20
C LEU A 4 -18.63 -35.20 -25.33
N THR A 5 -17.78 -34.20 -25.45
CA THR A 5 -16.70 -33.96 -24.49
C THR A 5 -17.34 -33.59 -23.17
N THR A 6 -17.21 -34.48 -22.19
CA THR A 6 -17.54 -34.21 -20.79
C THR A 6 -16.97 -32.84 -20.42
N PRO A 7 -17.78 -31.88 -19.93
CA PRO A 7 -17.25 -30.61 -19.46
C PRO A 7 -16.20 -30.92 -18.40
N LYS A 8 -14.94 -30.51 -18.62
CA LYS A 8 -13.97 -30.47 -17.53
C LYS A 8 -14.57 -29.55 -16.48
N LEU A 9 -14.84 -30.09 -15.28
CA LEU A 9 -15.07 -29.27 -14.10
C LEU A 9 -13.87 -28.33 -13.98
N ILE A 10 -14.10 -27.03 -14.20
CA ILE A 10 -13.11 -26.02 -13.85
C ILE A 10 -13.09 -26.03 -12.32
N GLU A 11 -12.09 -26.69 -11.73
CA GLU A 11 -11.94 -26.92 -10.27
C GLU A 11 -11.84 -25.61 -9.45
N ALA A 12 -11.80 -24.45 -10.10
CA ALA A 12 -11.85 -23.14 -9.49
C ALA A 12 -12.70 -22.22 -10.37
N ASP A 13 -13.91 -21.87 -9.90
CA ASP A 13 -14.71 -20.84 -10.54
C ASP A 13 -13.88 -19.55 -10.65
N VAL A 14 -13.93 -18.82 -11.76
CA VAL A 14 -13.18 -17.56 -11.99
C VAL A 14 -13.54 -16.49 -10.95
N VAL A 15 -14.61 -16.75 -10.20
CA VAL A 15 -15.10 -16.04 -9.01
C VAL A 15 -14.27 -16.34 -7.76
N THR A 16 -13.27 -17.23 -7.78
CA THR A 16 -12.45 -17.59 -6.61
C THR A 16 -11.82 -16.33 -6.02
N PRO A 17 -12.37 -15.85 -4.89
CA PRO A 17 -11.94 -14.64 -4.25
C PRO A 17 -10.74 -15.04 -3.40
N ALA A 18 -9.58 -14.87 -3.97
CA ALA A 18 -8.53 -14.33 -3.15
C ALA A 18 -9.00 -12.92 -2.77
N GLU A 19 -9.28 -12.70 -1.49
CA GLU A 19 -9.76 -11.45 -0.88
C GLU A 19 -11.29 -11.29 -0.84
N ASN A 20 -11.78 -10.06 -0.90
CA ASN A 20 -13.15 -9.62 -0.63
C ASN A 20 -13.81 -8.98 -1.88
N TRP A 21 -13.37 -9.24 -3.11
CA TRP A 21 -13.96 -8.67 -4.33
C TRP A 21 -15.07 -9.54 -4.95
N PHE A 22 -16.11 -8.90 -5.49
CA PHE A 22 -17.17 -9.53 -6.27
C PHE A 22 -17.42 -8.78 -7.60
N LEU A 23 -17.00 -9.39 -8.70
CA LEU A 23 -17.13 -8.84 -10.05
C LEU A 23 -18.47 -9.29 -10.66
N TYR A 24 -19.54 -8.55 -10.38
CA TYR A 24 -20.92 -8.96 -10.69
C TYR A 24 -21.16 -9.29 -12.17
N TRP A 25 -20.46 -8.64 -13.10
CA TRP A 25 -20.58 -8.87 -14.54
C TRP A 25 -19.87 -10.12 -15.06
N LYS A 26 -19.07 -10.79 -14.21
CA LYS A 26 -18.44 -12.07 -14.52
C LYS A 26 -19.33 -13.25 -14.15
N THR A 27 -20.43 -13.01 -13.44
CA THR A 27 -21.35 -14.02 -12.93
C THR A 27 -22.77 -13.71 -13.41
N SER A 28 -23.49 -14.70 -13.95
CA SER A 28 -24.90 -14.49 -14.29
C SER A 28 -25.70 -14.04 -13.07
N PRO A 29 -26.64 -13.08 -13.19
CA PRO A 29 -27.45 -12.62 -12.07
C PRO A 29 -28.30 -13.69 -11.39
N SER A 30 -28.58 -14.79 -12.10
CA SER A 30 -29.26 -15.97 -11.55
C SER A 30 -28.42 -16.73 -10.54
N LEU A 31 -27.09 -16.54 -10.55
CA LEU A 31 -26.13 -17.25 -9.70
C LEU A 31 -25.59 -16.38 -8.57
N TRP A 32 -25.92 -15.08 -8.52
CA TRP A 32 -25.37 -14.17 -7.51
C TRP A 32 -25.66 -14.64 -6.08
N GLU A 33 -26.87 -15.14 -5.80
CA GLU A 33 -27.25 -15.59 -4.45
C GLU A 33 -26.38 -16.76 -3.99
N THR A 34 -26.27 -17.80 -4.82
CA THR A 34 -25.44 -18.97 -4.53
C THR A 34 -23.97 -18.58 -4.34
N LYS A 35 -23.43 -17.72 -5.21
CA LYS A 35 -22.03 -17.30 -5.15
C LYS A 35 -21.72 -16.42 -3.93
N LEU A 36 -22.62 -15.53 -3.56
CA LEU A 36 -22.46 -14.70 -2.35
C LEU A 36 -22.63 -15.51 -1.07
N ARG A 37 -23.51 -16.52 -1.08
CA ARG A 37 -23.68 -17.46 0.03
C ARG A 37 -22.40 -18.28 0.26
N GLU A 38 -21.84 -18.85 -0.80
CA GLU A 38 -20.62 -19.68 -0.77
C GLU A 38 -19.32 -18.88 -0.66
N TYR A 39 -19.40 -17.55 -0.62
CA TYR A 39 -18.23 -16.66 -0.62
C TYR A 39 -17.30 -16.93 0.58
N PRO A 40 -16.05 -17.41 0.36
CA PRO A 40 -15.15 -17.75 1.46
C PRO A 40 -14.34 -16.55 1.96
N GLY A 41 -14.43 -15.40 1.29
CA GLY A 41 -13.61 -14.23 1.58
C GLY A 41 -14.12 -13.36 2.74
N PRO A 42 -13.36 -12.30 3.09
CA PRO A 42 -13.73 -11.37 4.15
C PRO A 42 -15.01 -10.59 3.84
N ASN A 43 -15.63 -10.07 4.89
CA ASN A 43 -16.76 -9.13 4.83
C ASN A 43 -16.29 -7.77 5.41
N PRO A 44 -16.67 -6.61 4.85
CA PRO A 44 -17.54 -6.40 3.68
C PRO A 44 -16.91 -6.81 2.34
N ILE A 45 -17.78 -7.13 1.37
CA ILE A 45 -17.42 -7.47 0.00
C ILE A 45 -17.36 -6.21 -0.86
N PHE A 46 -16.25 -6.01 -1.55
CA PHE A 46 -16.00 -4.96 -2.53
C PHE A 46 -16.62 -5.27 -3.88
N VAL A 47 -17.48 -4.35 -4.33
CA VAL A 47 -18.17 -4.41 -5.61
C VAL A 47 -17.72 -3.22 -6.47
N PRO A 48 -16.70 -3.38 -7.33
CA PRO A 48 -16.28 -2.31 -8.23
C PRO A 48 -17.37 -2.01 -9.26
N ILE A 49 -17.67 -0.73 -9.50
CA ILE A 49 -18.65 -0.31 -10.50
C ILE A 49 -17.96 -0.19 -11.85
N TYR A 50 -18.35 -1.05 -12.80
CA TYR A 50 -17.72 -1.09 -14.12
C TYR A 50 -18.32 -0.04 -15.06
N TRP A 51 -17.75 1.17 -15.07
CA TRP A 51 -18.26 2.31 -15.87
C TRP A 51 -18.56 1.93 -17.33
N ALA A 52 -17.62 1.32 -18.05
CA ALA A 52 -17.82 0.96 -19.46
C ALA A 52 -19.01 0.00 -19.69
N LEU A 53 -19.32 -0.87 -18.74
CA LEU A 53 -20.48 -1.78 -18.83
C LEU A 53 -21.80 -1.02 -18.71
N HIS A 54 -21.84 -0.01 -17.83
CA HIS A 54 -23.00 0.84 -17.58
C HIS A 54 -23.15 1.98 -18.61
N SER A 55 -22.20 2.15 -19.52
CA SER A 55 -22.13 3.30 -20.44
C SER A 55 -21.54 2.87 -21.78
N GLU A 56 -22.21 1.97 -22.50
CA GLU A 56 -21.71 1.48 -23.81
C GLU A 56 -21.70 2.55 -24.90
N TYR A 57 -22.65 3.49 -24.85
CA TYR A 57 -22.79 4.59 -25.79
C TYR A 57 -22.81 5.93 -25.06
N SER A 58 -22.53 7.02 -25.79
CA SER A 58 -22.63 8.37 -25.23
C SER A 58 -24.04 8.63 -24.73
N ASP A 59 -24.14 9.14 -23.50
CA ASP A 59 -25.40 9.57 -22.85
C ASP A 59 -26.47 8.46 -22.70
N HIS A 60 -26.06 7.18 -22.77
CA HIS A 60 -26.92 6.04 -22.49
C HIS A 60 -26.38 5.26 -21.29
N TYR A 61 -27.20 5.16 -20.24
CA TYR A 61 -26.83 4.49 -18.99
C TYR A 61 -27.81 3.36 -18.68
N ASP A 62 -27.27 2.18 -18.38
CA ASP A 62 -28.06 0.98 -18.06
C ASP A 62 -27.74 0.53 -16.63
N PHE A 63 -28.77 0.39 -15.82
CA PHE A 63 -28.74 -0.05 -14.42
C PHE A 63 -29.80 -1.16 -14.18
N GLY A 64 -29.92 -2.08 -15.14
CA GLY A 64 -30.82 -3.22 -15.11
C GLY A 64 -31.97 -3.15 -16.11
N GLN A 65 -32.08 -2.09 -16.91
CA GLN A 65 -33.17 -1.93 -17.88
C GLN A 65 -32.95 -2.80 -19.13
N ILE A 66 -31.70 -2.94 -19.57
CA ILE A 66 -31.33 -3.71 -20.77
C ILE A 66 -30.58 -4.97 -20.36
N LYS A 67 -29.52 -4.84 -19.55
CA LYS A 67 -28.69 -5.96 -19.12
C LYS A 67 -28.99 -6.32 -17.67
N PRO A 68 -29.41 -7.56 -17.38
CA PRO A 68 -29.64 -7.99 -16.01
C PRO A 68 -28.40 -7.86 -15.11
N GLU A 69 -27.19 -7.93 -15.68
CA GLU A 69 -25.93 -7.78 -14.95
C GLU A 69 -25.72 -6.36 -14.42
N THR A 70 -26.33 -5.33 -15.02
CA THR A 70 -26.17 -3.94 -14.57
C THR A 70 -27.12 -3.56 -13.43
N ASP A 71 -27.98 -4.48 -12.98
CA ASP A 71 -28.92 -4.25 -11.87
C ASP A 71 -28.23 -4.35 -10.51
N LEU A 72 -27.68 -3.21 -10.05
CA LEU A 72 -26.99 -3.12 -8.77
C LEU A 72 -27.94 -3.22 -7.57
N PHE A 73 -29.20 -2.78 -7.72
CA PHE A 73 -30.22 -2.88 -6.67
C PHE A 73 -30.57 -4.33 -6.38
N LYS A 74 -30.80 -5.13 -7.42
CA LYS A 74 -31.00 -6.58 -7.28
C LYS A 74 -29.81 -7.25 -6.60
N LEU A 75 -28.57 -6.87 -6.95
CA LEU A 75 -27.38 -7.42 -6.33
C LEU A 75 -27.35 -7.15 -4.80
N ILE A 76 -27.75 -5.95 -4.37
CA ILE A 76 -27.85 -5.60 -2.95
C ILE A 76 -28.91 -6.47 -2.25
N GLN A 77 -30.10 -6.60 -2.84
CA GLN A 77 -31.17 -7.41 -2.27
C GLN A 77 -30.71 -8.86 -2.06
N VAL A 78 -30.05 -9.42 -3.07
CA VAL A 78 -29.48 -10.77 -3.00
C VAL A 78 -28.43 -10.88 -1.89
N ALA A 79 -27.50 -9.93 -1.78
CA ALA A 79 -26.48 -9.93 -0.74
C ALA A 79 -27.08 -9.84 0.67
N GLN A 80 -28.09 -8.99 0.86
CA GLN A 80 -28.83 -8.85 2.13
C GLN A 80 -29.52 -10.16 2.52
N GLN A 81 -30.14 -10.86 1.56
CA GLN A 81 -30.79 -12.16 1.81
C GLN A 81 -29.83 -13.23 2.32
N VAL A 82 -28.56 -13.19 1.90
CA VAL A 82 -27.53 -14.13 2.35
C VAL A 82 -26.63 -13.57 3.47
N GLY A 83 -27.01 -12.43 4.07
CA GLY A 83 -26.29 -11.84 5.20
C GLY A 83 -24.89 -11.29 4.85
N ARG A 84 -24.68 -10.84 3.60
CA ARG A 84 -23.42 -10.24 3.15
C ARG A 84 -23.56 -8.72 3.04
N GLU A 85 -22.51 -8.01 3.46
CA GLU A 85 -22.43 -6.56 3.34
C GLU A 85 -21.65 -6.21 2.07
N LEU A 86 -22.20 -5.32 1.25
CA LEU A 86 -21.56 -4.83 0.03
C LEU A 86 -21.09 -3.39 0.21
N VAL A 87 -19.87 -3.11 -0.25
CA VAL A 87 -19.30 -1.78 -0.40
C VAL A 87 -19.01 -1.54 -1.87
N PHE A 88 -19.55 -0.45 -2.42
CA PHE A 88 -19.33 -0.12 -3.83
C PHE A 88 -18.07 0.69 -4.03
N LEU A 89 -17.32 0.37 -5.09
CA LEU A 89 -16.10 1.08 -5.45
C LEU A 89 -16.26 1.78 -6.81
N VAL A 90 -16.26 3.11 -6.81
CA VAL A 90 -16.35 3.93 -8.02
C VAL A 90 -14.94 4.26 -8.51
N GLN A 91 -14.58 3.85 -9.73
CA GLN A 91 -13.24 4.09 -10.28
C GLN A 91 -12.89 5.58 -10.34
N MET A 92 -11.71 5.98 -9.85
CA MET A 92 -11.17 7.33 -9.97
C MET A 92 -9.86 7.38 -10.78
N SER A 93 -9.29 6.22 -11.05
CA SER A 93 -8.11 6.02 -11.88
C SER A 93 -8.34 4.85 -12.86
N PRO A 94 -7.45 4.62 -13.83
CA PRO A 94 -7.50 3.40 -14.63
C PRO A 94 -7.46 2.14 -13.75
N VAL A 95 -8.36 1.20 -13.99
CA VAL A 95 -8.49 -0.06 -13.24
C VAL A 95 -7.94 -1.23 -14.07
N PRO A 96 -6.86 -1.91 -13.65
CA PRO A 96 -6.06 -2.76 -14.53
C PRO A 96 -6.72 -4.08 -14.97
N PHE A 97 -7.71 -4.58 -14.21
CA PHE A 97 -8.46 -5.79 -14.58
C PHE A 97 -9.66 -5.51 -15.50
N LEU A 98 -9.96 -4.23 -15.77
CA LEU A 98 -11.02 -3.82 -16.68
C LEU A 98 -10.45 -3.52 -18.07
N ILE A 99 -11.22 -3.85 -19.11
CA ILE A 99 -10.89 -3.47 -20.48
C ILE A 99 -10.82 -1.94 -20.56
N ASN A 100 -9.82 -1.41 -21.26
CA ASN A 100 -9.53 0.02 -21.40
C ASN A 100 -9.35 0.76 -20.05
N GLY A 101 -9.00 0.04 -18.97
CA GLY A 101 -8.91 0.63 -17.64
C GLY A 101 -10.26 1.04 -17.05
N GLY A 102 -11.38 0.54 -17.59
CA GLY A 102 -12.73 0.91 -17.17
C GLY A 102 -13.36 2.05 -17.99
N ILE A 103 -12.62 2.67 -18.92
CA ILE A 103 -13.15 3.71 -19.80
C ILE A 103 -14.01 3.08 -20.92
N PRO A 104 -15.23 3.62 -21.21
CA PRO A 104 -16.02 3.22 -22.37
C PRO A 104 -15.22 3.24 -23.68
N SER A 105 -15.44 2.26 -24.54
CA SER A 105 -14.67 2.09 -25.79
C SER A 105 -14.71 3.33 -26.71
N TYR A 106 -15.82 4.07 -26.75
CA TYR A 106 -15.96 5.29 -27.56
C TYR A 106 -15.10 6.48 -27.07
N LEU A 107 -14.61 6.42 -25.82
CA LEU A 107 -13.72 7.42 -25.19
C LEU A 107 -12.26 6.97 -25.16
N ALA A 108 -12.00 5.66 -25.23
CA ALA A 108 -10.67 5.07 -25.15
C ALA A 108 -9.82 5.33 -26.41
N ARG A 109 -9.33 6.56 -26.59
CA ARG A 109 -8.61 7.00 -27.80
C ARG A 109 -7.10 7.09 -27.64
N THR A 110 -6.62 7.61 -26.50
CA THR A 110 -5.18 7.79 -26.25
C THR A 110 -4.72 6.90 -25.11
N ILE A 111 -3.72 6.06 -25.40
CA ILE A 111 -3.11 5.13 -24.45
C ILE A 111 -2.24 5.91 -23.46
N SER A 112 -2.29 5.54 -22.18
CA SER A 112 -1.40 6.09 -21.17
C SER A 112 0.01 5.52 -21.31
N LEU A 113 1.02 6.36 -21.07
CA LEU A 113 2.42 5.99 -21.19
C LEU A 113 3.13 6.08 -19.83
N ASN A 114 4.08 5.18 -19.59
CA ASN A 114 4.98 5.28 -18.45
C ASN A 114 6.13 6.27 -18.72
N LYS A 115 7.00 6.49 -17.73
CA LYS A 115 8.15 7.40 -17.83
C LYS A 115 9.14 7.07 -18.96
N GLN A 116 9.14 5.83 -19.47
CA GLN A 116 9.95 5.40 -20.61
C GLN A 116 9.23 5.52 -21.95
N GLY A 117 8.00 6.06 -21.98
CA GLY A 117 7.19 6.17 -23.19
C GLY A 117 6.55 4.86 -23.63
N LEU A 118 6.55 3.81 -22.78
CA LEU A 118 5.89 2.54 -23.08
C LEU A 118 4.42 2.59 -22.69
N ALA A 119 3.57 1.97 -23.50
CA ALA A 119 2.15 1.82 -23.21
C ALA A 119 1.95 1.08 -21.88
N ILE A 120 1.16 1.67 -20.97
CA ILE A 120 0.80 1.00 -19.72
C ILE A 120 -0.23 -0.08 -20.05
N SER A 121 0.11 -1.34 -19.76
CA SER A 121 -0.75 -2.50 -20.00
C SER A 121 -0.56 -3.54 -18.90
N CYS A 122 -1.59 -4.31 -18.62
CA CYS A 122 -1.59 -5.35 -17.58
C CYS A 122 -2.20 -6.65 -18.12
N LEU A 123 -1.75 -7.78 -17.60
CA LEU A 123 -2.41 -9.08 -17.81
C LEU A 123 -3.45 -9.30 -16.71
N ASP A 124 -4.67 -9.67 -17.10
CA ASP A 124 -5.68 -10.13 -16.14
C ASP A 124 -5.41 -11.58 -15.69
N ASN A 125 -6.27 -12.11 -14.83
CA ASN A 125 -6.18 -13.48 -14.33
C ASN A 125 -6.41 -14.55 -15.42
N GLN A 126 -6.86 -14.15 -16.62
CA GLN A 126 -7.06 -14.99 -17.80
C GLN A 126 -5.96 -14.78 -18.84
N GLN A 127 -4.85 -14.11 -18.48
CA GLN A 127 -3.75 -13.77 -19.39
C GLN A 127 -4.18 -12.88 -20.58
N LYS A 128 -5.27 -12.13 -20.46
CA LYS A 128 -5.66 -11.12 -21.45
C LYS A 128 -4.97 -9.80 -21.17
N ILE A 129 -4.47 -9.18 -22.22
CA ILE A 129 -3.81 -7.88 -22.13
C ILE A 129 -4.86 -6.77 -22.11
N ASN A 130 -4.94 -6.05 -20.99
CA ASN A 130 -5.70 -4.83 -20.86
C ASN A 130 -4.77 -3.63 -21.08
N ARG A 131 -5.05 -2.83 -22.11
CA ARG A 131 -4.38 -1.55 -22.35
C ARG A 131 -5.07 -0.46 -21.53
N LEU A 132 -4.29 0.44 -20.94
CA LEU A 132 -4.84 1.54 -20.15
C LEU A 132 -4.80 2.85 -20.94
N TYR A 133 -5.85 3.64 -20.79
CA TYR A 133 -6.06 4.88 -21.52
C TYR A 133 -6.05 6.08 -20.56
N THR A 134 -5.71 7.24 -21.11
CA THR A 134 -5.51 8.45 -20.32
C THR A 134 -6.81 9.00 -19.73
N PHE A 135 -6.75 9.36 -18.45
CA PHE A 135 -7.83 10.08 -17.76
C PHE A 135 -7.68 11.61 -17.90
N TYR A 136 -6.62 12.09 -18.56
CA TYR A 136 -6.37 13.52 -18.79
C TYR A 136 -7.12 14.08 -20.00
N ASP A 137 -7.78 13.23 -20.79
CA ASP A 137 -8.62 13.69 -21.89
C ASP A 137 -9.89 14.37 -21.33
N PRO A 138 -10.14 15.66 -21.64
CA PRO A 138 -11.31 16.37 -21.13
C PRO A 138 -12.64 15.69 -21.43
N ARG A 139 -12.74 14.94 -22.54
CA ARG A 139 -13.95 14.19 -22.92
C ARG A 139 -14.21 13.03 -21.98
N VAL A 140 -13.14 12.40 -21.47
CA VAL A 140 -13.24 11.32 -20.48
C VAL A 140 -13.83 11.90 -19.20
N PHE A 141 -13.27 12.99 -18.68
CA PHE A 141 -13.79 13.63 -17.46
C PHE A 141 -15.25 14.12 -17.61
N GLN A 142 -15.58 14.78 -18.73
CA GLN A 142 -16.95 15.24 -19.00
C GLN A 142 -17.96 14.08 -19.02
N SER A 143 -17.61 12.97 -19.69
CA SER A 143 -18.48 11.79 -19.73
C SER A 143 -18.53 11.07 -18.38
N TYR A 144 -17.44 11.07 -17.63
CA TYR A 144 -17.36 10.48 -16.29
C TYR A 144 -18.28 11.22 -15.31
N ARG A 145 -18.26 12.55 -15.30
CA ARG A 145 -19.14 13.36 -14.46
C ARG A 145 -20.62 13.07 -14.73
N LYS A 146 -21.00 12.94 -16.01
CA LYS A 146 -22.36 12.54 -16.39
C LYS A 146 -22.72 11.14 -15.90
N PHE A 147 -21.79 10.18 -16.03
CA PHE A 147 -21.99 8.82 -15.55
C PHE A 147 -22.22 8.78 -14.03
N VAL A 148 -21.33 9.43 -13.26
CA VAL A 148 -21.43 9.48 -11.80
C VAL A 148 -22.74 10.13 -11.36
N TRP A 149 -23.16 11.22 -12.02
CA TRP A 149 -24.44 11.87 -11.75
C TRP A 149 -25.64 10.91 -11.97
N ASN A 150 -25.67 10.17 -13.09
CA ASN A 150 -26.74 9.21 -13.37
C ASN A 150 -26.73 8.04 -12.38
N LEU A 151 -25.54 7.54 -12.02
CA LEU A 151 -25.38 6.53 -10.97
C LEU A 151 -25.92 7.05 -9.63
N GLY A 152 -25.64 8.30 -9.27
CA GLY A 152 -26.19 8.94 -8.08
C GLY A 152 -27.71 9.06 -8.09
N GLN A 153 -28.32 9.43 -9.23
CA GLN A 153 -29.78 9.44 -9.36
C GLN A 153 -30.37 8.04 -9.17
N TYR A 154 -29.78 7.02 -9.80
CA TYR A 154 -30.19 5.63 -9.63
C TYR A 154 -30.14 5.17 -8.16
N PHE A 155 -29.06 5.51 -7.43
CA PHE A 155 -28.92 5.21 -6.00
C PHE A 155 -30.00 5.91 -5.16
N LYS A 156 -30.34 7.15 -5.50
CA LYS A 156 -31.36 7.94 -4.82
C LYS A 156 -32.76 7.38 -5.06
N GLU A 157 -33.10 7.07 -6.32
CA GLU A 157 -34.40 6.53 -6.71
C GLU A 157 -34.68 5.16 -6.06
N ASN A 158 -33.66 4.30 -6.01
CA ASN A 158 -33.77 2.97 -5.40
C ASN A 158 -33.47 2.95 -3.89
N LYS A 159 -33.22 4.11 -3.26
CA LYS A 159 -32.90 4.25 -1.83
C LYS A 159 -31.76 3.32 -1.37
N ILE A 160 -30.71 3.23 -2.18
CA ILE A 160 -29.53 2.42 -1.89
C ILE A 160 -28.66 3.12 -0.85
N GLU A 161 -28.55 2.57 0.35
CA GLU A 161 -27.78 3.16 1.48
C GLU A 161 -26.37 2.58 1.67
N ASN A 162 -25.93 1.70 0.76
CA ASN A 162 -24.59 1.12 0.83
C ASN A 162 -23.49 2.19 0.75
N LYS A 163 -22.41 1.98 1.53
CA LYS A 163 -21.22 2.84 1.52
C LYS A 163 -20.55 2.83 0.15
N ILE A 164 -20.02 3.98 -0.25
CA ILE A 164 -19.33 4.19 -1.52
C ILE A 164 -17.92 4.72 -1.26
N TYR A 165 -16.94 4.06 -1.86
CA TYR A 165 -15.56 4.51 -1.87
C TYR A 165 -15.09 4.78 -3.31
N GLY A 166 -14.17 5.72 -3.45
CA GLY A 166 -13.40 5.89 -4.67
C GLY A 166 -12.35 4.80 -4.79
N LEU A 167 -12.20 4.19 -5.97
CA LEU A 167 -11.11 3.26 -6.25
C LEU A 167 -9.96 3.99 -6.94
N ASP A 168 -8.86 4.16 -6.21
CA ASP A 168 -7.60 4.68 -6.71
C ASP A 168 -6.58 3.53 -6.82
N SER A 169 -6.14 3.26 -8.04
CA SER A 169 -5.41 2.05 -8.41
C SER A 169 -3.91 2.33 -8.54
N TYR A 170 -3.11 1.45 -7.94
CA TYR A 170 -1.66 1.51 -7.91
C TYR A 170 -1.05 0.19 -8.38
N ARG A 171 0.20 0.26 -8.83
CA ARG A 171 1.05 -0.90 -9.18
C ARG A 171 2.40 -0.80 -8.48
N ILE A 172 3.18 -1.85 -8.51
CA ILE A 172 4.59 -1.79 -8.10
C ILE A 172 5.47 -1.73 -9.35
N GLU A 173 6.26 -0.66 -9.45
CA GLU A 173 7.19 -0.41 -10.54
C GLU A 173 8.57 -0.10 -9.95
N ASP A 174 9.60 -0.86 -10.32
CA ASP A 174 10.98 -0.68 -9.83
C ASP A 174 11.07 -0.58 -8.29
N ASP A 175 10.35 -1.43 -7.54
CA ASP A 175 10.26 -1.34 -6.07
C ASP A 175 9.55 -0.08 -5.53
N PHE A 176 8.69 0.56 -6.30
CA PHE A 176 7.87 1.66 -5.81
C PHE A 176 6.41 1.44 -6.12
N ILE A 177 5.54 1.84 -5.19
CA ILE A 177 4.10 1.87 -5.45
C ILE A 177 3.81 3.09 -6.34
N VAL A 178 3.22 2.94 -7.51
CA VAL A 178 3.01 4.01 -8.49
C VAL A 178 1.55 3.99 -8.92
N SER A 179 0.90 5.17 -8.96
CA SER A 179 -0.49 5.25 -9.40
C SER A 179 -0.62 4.90 -10.89
N TYR A 180 -1.70 4.22 -11.25
CA TYR A 180 -2.10 4.05 -12.65
C TYR A 180 -2.57 5.36 -13.29
N PHE A 181 -2.89 6.38 -12.49
CA PHE A 181 -3.20 7.73 -12.96
C PHE A 181 -1.96 8.49 -13.47
N MET A 182 -0.75 8.04 -13.12
CA MET A 182 0.49 8.66 -13.60
C MET A 182 0.68 8.37 -15.09
N ASP A 183 0.72 9.42 -15.89
CA ASP A 183 0.73 9.36 -17.35
C ASP A 183 1.79 10.30 -17.96
N HIS A 184 2.43 9.85 -19.02
CA HIS A 184 3.40 10.59 -19.83
C HIS A 184 2.97 10.68 -21.31
N SER A 185 1.69 10.46 -21.59
CA SER A 185 1.11 10.59 -22.93
C SER A 185 1.13 12.03 -23.42
N SER A 186 1.00 12.21 -24.74
CA SER A 186 0.91 13.55 -25.34
C SER A 186 -0.29 14.36 -24.83
N VAL A 187 -1.37 13.69 -24.41
CA VAL A 187 -2.54 14.36 -23.83
C VAL A 187 -2.20 14.98 -22.48
N PHE A 188 -1.45 14.25 -21.63
CA PHE A 188 -0.93 14.79 -20.37
C PHE A 188 -0.02 15.99 -20.62
N GLU A 189 0.99 15.86 -21.48
CA GLU A 189 1.95 16.94 -21.74
C GLU A 189 1.29 18.19 -22.34
N ASN A 190 0.32 18.02 -23.25
CA ASN A 190 -0.44 19.14 -23.82
C ASN A 190 -1.38 19.78 -22.79
N GLY A 191 -1.93 19.00 -21.86
CA GLY A 191 -2.75 19.51 -20.75
C GLY A 191 -1.90 20.29 -19.74
N PHE A 192 -0.72 19.76 -19.41
CA PHE A 192 0.25 20.41 -18.55
C PHE A 192 0.76 21.73 -19.14
N ALA A 193 1.02 21.79 -20.45
CA ALA A 193 1.41 23.04 -21.12
C ALA A 193 0.34 24.14 -20.96
N ARG A 194 -0.95 23.79 -21.05
CA ARG A 194 -2.05 24.74 -20.81
C ARG A 194 -2.14 25.17 -19.35
N TYR A 195 -1.89 24.24 -18.42
CA TYR A 195 -1.81 24.56 -17.00
C TYR A 195 -0.69 25.58 -16.70
N LEU A 196 0.49 25.42 -17.32
CA LEU A 196 1.57 26.41 -17.20
C LEU A 196 1.17 27.79 -17.77
N GLN A 197 0.45 27.82 -18.89
CA GLN A 197 -0.08 29.08 -19.44
C GLN A 197 -1.03 29.76 -18.45
N GLN A 198 -1.95 29.00 -17.83
CA GLN A 198 -2.85 29.54 -16.82
C GLN A 198 -2.09 30.05 -15.58
N LEU A 199 -1.08 29.31 -15.10
CA LEU A 199 -0.24 29.74 -13.98
C LEU A 199 0.54 31.01 -14.29
N SER A 200 0.94 31.25 -15.54
CA SER A 200 1.61 32.49 -15.92
C SER A 200 0.73 33.72 -15.71
N GLU A 201 -0.60 33.55 -15.79
CA GLU A 201 -1.58 34.61 -15.54
C GLU A 201 -1.96 34.72 -14.06
N SER A 202 -2.15 33.58 -13.38
CA SER A 202 -2.68 33.56 -12.00
C SER A 202 -1.62 33.58 -10.90
N GLU A 203 -0.47 32.93 -11.11
CA GLU A 203 0.59 32.71 -10.12
C GLU A 203 1.99 32.86 -10.76
N PRO A 204 2.36 34.05 -11.26
CA PRO A 204 3.59 34.25 -12.04
C PRO A 204 4.88 33.88 -11.30
N GLU A 205 4.88 33.92 -9.96
CA GLU A 205 6.03 33.52 -9.15
C GLU A 205 6.39 32.03 -9.31
N LYS A 206 5.40 31.14 -9.52
CA LYS A 206 5.68 29.71 -9.80
C LYS A 206 6.39 29.52 -11.13
N ILE A 207 6.11 30.37 -12.12
CA ILE A 207 6.77 30.32 -13.43
C ILE A 207 8.20 30.83 -13.33
N LYS A 208 8.45 31.92 -12.61
CA LYS A 208 9.83 32.37 -12.33
C LYS A 208 10.65 31.28 -11.63
N GLN A 209 10.07 30.60 -10.64
CA GLN A 209 10.74 29.50 -9.95
C GLN A 209 11.05 28.32 -10.90
N LEU A 210 10.19 28.05 -11.88
CA LEU A 210 10.44 27.06 -12.92
C LEU A 210 11.61 27.46 -13.84
N GLU A 211 11.71 28.74 -14.19
CA GLU A 211 12.82 29.30 -14.98
C GLU A 211 14.16 29.23 -14.23
N GLU A 212 14.14 29.48 -12.92
CA GLU A 212 15.31 29.42 -12.05
C GLU A 212 15.74 27.97 -11.72
N ASN A 213 14.78 27.03 -11.66
CA ASN A 213 15.02 25.64 -11.32
C ASN A 213 14.21 24.68 -12.21
N ALA A 214 14.87 24.10 -13.21
CA ALA A 214 14.26 23.14 -14.12
C ALA A 214 13.67 21.90 -13.41
N LEU A 215 14.17 21.52 -12.22
CA LEU A 215 13.62 20.40 -11.45
C LEU A 215 12.23 20.73 -10.88
N TYR A 216 11.89 22.01 -10.71
CA TYR A 216 10.57 22.46 -10.26
C TYR A 216 9.44 22.08 -11.23
N SER A 217 9.77 21.76 -12.49
CA SER A 217 8.81 21.20 -13.46
C SER A 217 8.09 19.97 -12.93
N LYS A 218 8.78 19.13 -12.13
CA LYS A 218 8.21 17.91 -11.54
C LYS A 218 7.13 18.23 -10.52
N THR A 219 7.33 19.28 -9.72
CA THR A 219 6.36 19.77 -8.74
C THR A 219 5.12 20.26 -9.43
N LEU A 220 5.27 21.07 -10.48
CA LEU A 220 4.14 21.56 -11.25
C LEU A 220 3.39 20.45 -11.98
N LYS A 221 4.09 19.43 -12.51
CA LYS A 221 3.44 18.24 -13.12
C LYS A 221 2.62 17.46 -12.08
N LYS A 222 3.12 17.34 -10.85
CA LYS A 222 2.39 16.72 -9.76
C LYS A 222 1.19 17.56 -9.34
N ASP A 223 1.35 18.88 -9.18
CA ASP A 223 0.23 19.78 -8.87
C ASP A 223 -0.86 19.69 -9.93
N TYR A 224 -0.48 19.61 -11.21
CA TYR A 224 -1.41 19.37 -12.30
C TYR A 224 -2.09 17.99 -12.21
N SER A 225 -1.33 16.93 -11.93
CA SER A 225 -1.89 15.58 -11.71
C SER A 225 -2.86 15.54 -10.52
N ASP A 226 -2.50 16.17 -9.40
CA ASP A 226 -3.32 16.29 -8.20
C ASP A 226 -4.60 17.08 -8.52
N LEU A 227 -4.49 18.19 -9.26
CA LEU A 227 -5.63 18.99 -9.71
C LEU A 227 -6.63 18.14 -10.51
N ILE A 228 -6.17 17.42 -11.54
CA ILE A 228 -7.05 16.61 -12.38
C ILE A 228 -7.61 15.42 -11.58
N GLY A 229 -6.80 14.76 -10.74
CA GLY A 229 -7.28 13.68 -9.86
C GLY A 229 -8.37 14.16 -8.89
N ASN A 230 -8.22 15.36 -8.32
CA ASN A 230 -9.22 15.97 -7.45
C ASN A 230 -10.54 16.24 -8.19
N LEU A 231 -10.52 16.57 -9.48
CA LEU A 231 -11.77 16.70 -10.25
C LEU A 231 -12.58 15.40 -10.27
N TYR A 232 -11.94 14.24 -10.42
CA TYR A 232 -12.60 12.94 -10.35
C TYR A 232 -13.09 12.64 -8.93
N HIS A 233 -12.30 12.97 -7.91
CA HIS A 233 -12.69 12.86 -6.50
C HIS A 233 -13.95 13.68 -6.20
N ASP A 234 -13.95 14.95 -6.58
CA ASP A 234 -15.02 15.89 -6.28
C ASP A 234 -16.31 15.48 -7.00
N ALA A 235 -16.20 15.03 -8.26
CA ALA A 235 -17.34 14.52 -9.01
C ALA A 235 -18.08 13.35 -8.30
N VAL A 236 -17.34 12.46 -7.61
CA VAL A 236 -17.93 11.33 -6.88
C VAL A 236 -18.42 11.76 -5.50
N SER A 237 -17.57 12.45 -4.73
CA SER A 237 -17.88 12.83 -3.35
C SER A 237 -19.06 13.80 -3.26
N GLU A 238 -19.20 14.75 -4.20
CA GLU A 238 -20.34 15.66 -4.26
C GLU A 238 -21.66 14.94 -4.56
N VAL A 239 -21.64 13.96 -5.47
CA VAL A 239 -22.86 13.25 -5.89
C VAL A 239 -23.38 12.30 -4.81
N PHE A 240 -22.47 11.62 -4.09
CA PHE A 240 -22.86 10.64 -3.08
C PHE A 240 -22.97 11.21 -1.66
N GLY A 241 -22.40 12.39 -1.40
CA GLY A 241 -22.60 13.13 -0.15
C GLY A 241 -22.37 12.28 1.09
N HIS A 242 -23.41 12.07 1.91
CA HIS A 242 -23.33 11.26 3.13
C HIS A 242 -23.01 9.77 2.91
N LYS A 243 -23.14 9.24 1.68
CA LYS A 243 -22.79 7.85 1.32
C LYS A 243 -21.32 7.71 0.91
N TRP A 244 -20.62 8.82 0.73
CA TRP A 244 -19.20 8.83 0.42
C TRP A 244 -18.39 8.56 1.68
N ASN A 245 -17.55 7.53 1.65
CA ASN A 245 -16.74 7.10 2.79
C ASN A 245 -15.22 7.25 2.54
N GLY A 246 -14.82 7.89 1.44
CA GLY A 246 -13.42 8.20 1.13
C GLY A 246 -12.86 7.38 -0.04
N VAL A 247 -11.53 7.31 -0.13
CA VAL A 247 -10.82 6.69 -1.26
C VAL A 247 -10.07 5.44 -0.79
N LEU A 248 -10.38 4.30 -1.41
CA LEU A 248 -9.67 3.04 -1.25
C LEU A 248 -8.45 3.00 -2.19
N LYS A 249 -7.26 3.23 -1.63
CA LYS A 249 -5.99 3.10 -2.36
C LYS A 249 -5.60 1.64 -2.49
N THR A 250 -5.74 1.09 -3.70
CA THR A 250 -5.57 -0.34 -3.97
C THR A 250 -4.32 -0.59 -4.80
N CYS A 251 -3.44 -1.47 -4.33
CA CYS A 251 -2.24 -1.90 -5.07
C CYS A 251 -2.48 -3.26 -5.74
N PHE A 252 -2.46 -3.29 -7.06
CA PHE A 252 -2.64 -4.49 -7.87
C PHE A 252 -1.31 -5.23 -8.05
N ILE A 253 -1.18 -6.36 -7.37
CA ILE A 253 -0.01 -7.24 -7.42
C ILE A 253 0.07 -7.91 -8.79
N GLY A 254 1.27 -7.90 -9.39
CA GLY A 254 1.50 -8.40 -10.75
C GLY A 254 1.05 -7.46 -11.87
N GLY A 255 0.80 -6.18 -11.54
CA GLY A 255 0.36 -5.14 -12.47
C GLY A 255 1.47 -4.21 -12.98
N GLY A 256 2.73 -4.43 -12.59
CA GLY A 256 3.87 -3.61 -13.03
C GLY A 256 4.22 -3.80 -14.51
N SER A 257 4.90 -2.84 -15.13
CA SER A 257 5.28 -2.93 -16.55
C SER A 257 6.21 -4.12 -16.81
N LYS A 258 7.10 -4.45 -15.86
CA LYS A 258 7.95 -5.65 -15.92
C LYS A 258 7.17 -6.95 -15.74
N ASP A 259 6.06 -6.93 -15.01
CA ASP A 259 5.24 -8.11 -14.76
C ASP A 259 4.53 -8.56 -16.04
N LEU A 260 4.19 -7.65 -16.95
CA LEU A 260 3.66 -7.99 -18.28
C LEU A 260 4.55 -9.00 -19.00
N PHE A 261 5.88 -8.80 -18.95
CA PHE A 261 6.82 -9.70 -19.59
C PHE A 261 6.98 -11.00 -18.80
N LYS A 262 7.16 -10.92 -17.48
CA LYS A 262 7.31 -12.10 -16.61
C LYS A 262 6.10 -13.05 -16.69
N ARG A 263 4.91 -12.48 -16.83
CA ARG A 263 3.64 -13.23 -16.84
C ARG A 263 3.19 -13.67 -18.22
N SER A 264 3.88 -13.21 -19.28
CA SER A 264 3.58 -13.65 -20.65
C SER A 264 4.10 -15.07 -20.97
N GLN A 265 4.84 -15.69 -20.04
CA GLN A 265 5.39 -17.04 -20.16
C GLN A 265 5.19 -17.79 -18.85
N ASP A 266 4.52 -18.95 -18.88
CA ASP A 266 4.21 -19.75 -17.69
C ASP A 266 5.46 -20.16 -16.89
N ASN A 267 6.58 -20.39 -17.58
CA ASN A 267 7.85 -20.78 -16.96
C ASN A 267 8.54 -19.62 -16.21
N TRP A 268 8.11 -18.37 -16.44
CA TRP A 268 8.69 -17.18 -15.81
C TRP A 268 7.82 -16.66 -14.66
N GLU A 269 6.54 -17.01 -14.62
CA GLU A 269 5.63 -16.66 -13.52
C GLU A 269 5.88 -17.60 -12.32
N VAL A 270 6.65 -17.11 -11.34
CA VAL A 270 6.98 -17.87 -10.14
C VAL A 270 6.32 -17.24 -8.92
N GLU A 271 5.65 -18.06 -8.10
CA GLU A 271 4.94 -17.68 -6.88
C GLU A 271 5.75 -16.76 -5.95
N LYS A 272 7.05 -17.07 -5.74
CA LYS A 272 7.98 -16.27 -4.92
C LYS A 272 8.01 -14.79 -5.32
N SER A 273 7.77 -14.47 -6.59
CA SER A 273 7.84 -13.10 -7.13
C SER A 273 6.79 -12.16 -6.52
N TYR A 274 5.75 -12.69 -5.87
CA TYR A 274 4.59 -11.92 -5.42
C TYR A 274 4.54 -11.70 -3.91
N PHE A 275 5.36 -12.40 -3.11
CA PHE A 275 5.45 -12.23 -1.66
C PHE A 275 5.84 -10.80 -1.28
N HIS A 276 7.00 -10.35 -1.78
CA HIS A 276 7.54 -9.02 -1.51
C HIS A 276 6.57 -7.90 -1.95
N PRO A 277 6.02 -7.91 -3.19
CA PRO A 277 4.99 -6.94 -3.58
C PRO A 277 3.80 -6.87 -2.63
N LEU A 278 3.27 -8.02 -2.21
CA LEU A 278 2.11 -8.11 -1.32
C LEU A 278 2.41 -7.50 0.06
N MET A 279 3.52 -7.91 0.70
CA MET A 279 3.94 -7.39 2.00
C MET A 279 4.24 -5.88 1.93
N LYS A 280 4.86 -5.44 0.84
CA LYS A 280 5.16 -4.03 0.59
C LYS A 280 3.89 -3.18 0.53
N ALA A 281 2.88 -3.63 -0.20
CA ALA A 281 1.61 -2.90 -0.30
C ALA A 281 0.99 -2.70 1.08
N VAL A 282 0.89 -3.77 1.87
CA VAL A 282 0.32 -3.76 3.22
C VAL A 282 1.07 -2.82 4.16
N VAL A 283 2.40 -2.94 4.24
CA VAL A 283 3.22 -2.13 5.16
C VAL A 283 3.19 -0.64 4.80
N ASN A 284 3.06 -0.32 3.51
CA ASN A 284 2.93 1.06 3.05
C ASN A 284 1.49 1.59 3.10
N GLY A 285 0.57 0.84 3.71
CA GLY A 285 -0.82 1.27 3.93
C GLY A 285 -1.65 1.30 2.64
N TYR A 286 -1.35 0.44 1.66
CA TYR A 286 -2.20 0.23 0.47
C TYR A 286 -2.97 -1.08 0.64
N TYR A 287 -4.24 -1.08 0.21
CA TYR A 287 -5.02 -2.31 0.13
C TYR A 287 -4.43 -3.22 -0.95
N PRO A 288 -3.86 -4.38 -0.62
CA PRO A 288 -3.31 -5.26 -1.65
C PRO A 288 -4.42 -6.01 -2.38
N THR A 289 -4.25 -6.21 -3.68
CA THR A 289 -5.09 -7.15 -4.42
C THR A 289 -4.33 -7.96 -5.44
N THR A 290 -4.69 -9.24 -5.53
CA THR A 290 -4.14 -10.23 -6.44
C THR A 290 -5.10 -10.54 -7.58
N LEU A 291 -6.13 -9.72 -7.81
CA LEU A 291 -7.13 -9.90 -8.88
C LEU A 291 -6.53 -10.14 -10.27
N LEU A 292 -5.32 -9.62 -10.53
CA LEU A 292 -4.62 -9.82 -11.80
C LEU A 292 -3.97 -11.19 -11.92
N LEU A 293 -3.62 -11.86 -10.81
CA LEU A 293 -2.86 -13.10 -10.81
C LEU A 293 -3.75 -14.32 -11.08
N HIS A 294 -3.20 -15.29 -11.80
CA HIS A 294 -3.86 -16.56 -12.06
C HIS A 294 -4.08 -17.36 -10.76
N HIS A 295 -5.16 -18.16 -10.69
CA HIS A 295 -5.53 -18.91 -9.49
C HIS A 295 -4.45 -19.92 -9.05
N SER A 296 -3.70 -20.50 -9.99
CA SER A 296 -2.62 -21.46 -9.69
C SER A 296 -1.54 -20.89 -8.75
N ILE A 297 -1.28 -19.58 -8.80
CA ILE A 297 -0.32 -18.89 -7.93
C ILE A 297 -0.82 -18.79 -6.49
N LYS A 298 -2.15 -18.87 -6.28
CA LYS A 298 -2.80 -18.61 -4.99
C LYS A 298 -3.07 -19.88 -4.16
N ASN A 299 -2.60 -21.04 -4.60
CA ASN A 299 -2.96 -22.33 -3.99
C ASN A 299 -2.00 -22.82 -2.90
N LYS A 300 -0.82 -22.21 -2.74
CA LYS A 300 0.23 -22.67 -1.81
C LYS A 300 0.50 -21.64 -0.71
N SER A 301 1.76 -21.44 -0.35
CA SER A 301 2.17 -20.57 0.76
C SER A 301 1.81 -19.11 0.50
N PHE A 302 1.77 -18.65 -0.75
CA PHE A 302 1.27 -17.33 -1.13
C PHE A 302 -0.23 -17.16 -0.84
N GLY A 303 -1.01 -18.21 -1.08
CA GLY A 303 -2.43 -18.23 -0.73
C GLY A 303 -2.66 -18.11 0.78
N LYS A 304 -1.83 -18.78 1.58
CA LYS A 304 -1.84 -18.63 3.04
C LYS A 304 -1.46 -17.21 3.46
N LEU A 305 -0.37 -16.66 2.92
CA LEU A 305 0.04 -15.28 3.16
C LEU A 305 -1.11 -14.30 2.88
N LEU A 306 -1.79 -14.45 1.75
CA LEU A 306 -2.91 -13.58 1.39
C LEU A 306 -4.04 -13.63 2.42
N LYS A 307 -4.43 -14.83 2.87
CA LYS A 307 -5.44 -15.00 3.93
C LYS A 307 -5.00 -14.39 5.27
N ASP A 308 -3.70 -14.47 5.56
CA ASP A 308 -3.13 -13.96 6.81
C ASP A 308 -3.02 -12.44 6.85
N LEU A 309 -2.85 -11.80 5.68
CA LEU A 309 -2.79 -10.34 5.56
C LEU A 309 -4.17 -9.72 5.36
N VAL A 310 -4.98 -10.27 4.45
CA VAL A 310 -6.29 -9.71 4.06
C VAL A 310 -7.41 -10.44 4.80
N SER A 311 -7.46 -10.24 6.12
CA SER A 311 -8.52 -10.77 6.99
C SER A 311 -9.71 -9.81 7.08
N SER A 312 -10.86 -10.26 7.61
CA SER A 312 -12.02 -9.39 7.84
C SER A 312 -11.68 -8.20 8.75
N ALA A 313 -10.87 -8.44 9.79
CA ALA A 313 -10.41 -7.37 10.68
C ALA A 313 -9.53 -6.35 9.94
N PHE A 314 -8.64 -6.81 9.05
CA PHE A 314 -7.84 -5.92 8.21
C PHE A 314 -8.72 -5.09 7.26
N VAL A 315 -9.69 -5.71 6.59
CA VAL A 315 -10.63 -5.02 5.68
C VAL A 315 -11.42 -3.96 6.44
N GLN A 316 -11.96 -4.29 7.61
CA GLN A 316 -12.72 -3.36 8.43
C GLN A 316 -11.86 -2.20 8.95
N ALA A 317 -10.63 -2.48 9.42
CA ALA A 317 -9.66 -1.46 9.81
C ALA A 317 -9.36 -0.48 8.68
N TYR A 318 -9.26 -1.00 7.45
CA TYR A 318 -8.94 -0.19 6.27
C TYR A 318 -10.12 0.68 5.79
N LEU A 319 -11.37 0.30 6.13
CA LEU A 319 -12.58 1.02 5.72
C LEU A 319 -13.07 2.01 6.77
N ASN A 320 -12.96 1.67 8.06
CA ASN A 320 -13.49 2.47 9.15
C ASN A 320 -12.35 3.30 9.76
N ASN A 321 -12.23 4.56 9.34
CA ASN A 321 -11.23 5.48 9.92
C ASN A 321 -11.62 6.05 11.28
N ASP A 322 -12.90 5.98 11.71
CA ASP A 322 -13.35 6.95 12.74
C ASP A 322 -13.96 6.42 14.05
N TYR A 323 -14.37 5.16 14.27
CA TYR A 323 -15.17 4.88 15.49
C TYR A 323 -15.12 3.47 16.14
N ILE A 324 -14.17 2.61 15.79
CA ILE A 324 -14.04 1.30 16.49
C ILE A 324 -12.62 1.12 17.01
N GLU A 325 -12.16 2.02 17.88
CA GLU A 325 -10.83 1.92 18.47
C GLU A 325 -10.69 0.63 19.31
N ASP A 326 -11.72 0.27 20.09
CA ASP A 326 -11.61 -0.85 21.05
C ASP A 326 -11.48 -2.24 20.40
N GLU A 327 -12.24 -2.56 19.35
CA GLU A 327 -12.10 -3.86 18.65
C GLU A 327 -10.93 -3.86 17.65
N LEU A 328 -10.58 -2.72 17.04
CA LEU A 328 -9.43 -2.63 16.15
C LEU A 328 -8.11 -2.77 16.91
N ASN A 329 -8.04 -2.31 18.16
CA ASN A 329 -6.86 -2.47 19.03
C ASN A 329 -6.48 -3.94 19.29
N LEU A 330 -7.46 -4.85 19.22
CA LEU A 330 -7.23 -6.30 19.35
C LEU A 330 -6.96 -6.99 18.02
N SER A 331 -7.07 -6.29 16.89
CA SER A 331 -6.76 -6.84 15.57
C SER A 331 -5.28 -6.77 15.26
N PHE A 332 -4.73 -7.81 14.63
CA PHE A 332 -3.34 -7.80 14.19
C PHE A 332 -3.14 -6.84 13.03
N GLN A 333 -2.30 -5.83 13.24
CA GLN A 333 -1.87 -4.87 12.22
C GLN A 333 -0.42 -5.14 11.80
N PRO A 334 0.02 -4.70 10.61
CA PRO A 334 1.41 -4.76 10.20
C PRO A 334 2.32 -4.07 11.22
N MET A 335 3.38 -4.74 11.64
CA MET A 335 4.33 -4.16 12.58
C MET A 335 5.26 -3.19 11.84
N VAL A 336 5.31 -1.91 12.25
CA VAL A 336 6.16 -0.90 11.62
C VAL A 336 6.91 -0.10 12.67
N PHE A 337 8.21 -0.34 12.78
CA PHE A 337 9.10 0.43 13.66
C PHE A 337 9.58 1.72 13.01
N PHE A 338 9.85 1.68 11.70
CA PHE A 338 10.54 2.77 11.02
C PHE A 338 9.68 3.36 9.91
N GLU A 339 9.55 4.68 9.92
CA GLU A 339 8.91 5.43 8.86
C GLU A 339 9.95 6.32 8.17
N VAL A 340 10.28 5.98 6.94
CA VAL A 340 11.14 6.80 6.09
C VAL A 340 10.25 7.78 5.33
N VAL A 341 10.39 9.06 5.64
CA VAL A 341 9.52 10.10 5.09
C VAL A 341 10.08 10.55 3.74
N ASP A 342 9.45 10.09 2.65
CA ASP A 342 9.75 10.52 1.31
C ASP A 342 9.06 11.85 0.99
N ASN A 343 9.84 12.90 1.02
CA ASN A 343 9.39 14.26 0.76
C ASN A 343 9.69 14.74 -0.68
N GLY A 344 10.30 13.90 -1.53
CA GLY A 344 10.72 14.27 -2.87
C GLY A 344 9.93 13.55 -3.96
N GLU A 345 9.89 14.15 -5.13
CA GLU A 345 8.93 13.82 -6.19
C GLU A 345 9.44 12.78 -7.21
N ASP A 346 10.73 12.43 -7.13
CA ASP A 346 11.32 11.30 -7.86
C ASP A 346 11.52 10.10 -6.95
N PHE A 347 10.82 9.01 -7.27
CA PHE A 347 11.04 7.68 -6.70
C PHE A 347 12.50 7.26 -6.71
N PHE A 348 13.20 7.54 -7.81
CA PHE A 348 14.53 7.00 -8.07
C PHE A 348 15.64 7.62 -7.22
N ASN A 349 15.47 8.86 -6.73
CA ASN A 349 16.52 9.53 -5.96
C ASN A 349 16.44 9.21 -4.45
N LEU A 350 15.27 8.83 -3.91
CA LEU A 350 15.20 8.45 -2.48
C LEU A 350 15.88 7.11 -2.22
N SER A 351 15.67 6.12 -3.10
CA SER A 351 16.30 4.80 -2.90
C SER A 351 17.82 4.89 -2.87
N GLN A 352 18.41 5.72 -3.73
CA GLN A 352 19.85 5.95 -3.70
C GLN A 352 20.31 6.62 -2.40
N LYS A 353 19.53 7.57 -1.85
CA LYS A 353 19.83 8.22 -0.56
C LYS A 353 19.76 7.24 0.63
N ILE A 354 18.73 6.41 0.69
CA ILE A 354 18.57 5.38 1.73
C ILE A 354 19.67 4.31 1.59
N GLU A 355 20.06 4.00 0.36
CA GLU A 355 21.16 3.07 0.06
C GLU A 355 22.53 3.65 0.43
N ASP A 356 22.76 4.95 0.17
CA ASP A 356 24.00 5.64 0.53
C ASP A 356 24.23 5.60 2.05
N SER A 357 23.17 5.80 2.85
CA SER A 357 23.24 5.69 4.31
C SER A 357 23.36 4.25 4.83
N GLY A 358 23.17 3.23 3.99
CA GLY A 358 23.15 1.82 4.37
C GLY A 358 21.88 1.39 5.13
N LEU A 359 20.89 2.27 5.23
CA LEU A 359 19.71 2.08 6.07
C LEU A 359 18.78 0.99 5.50
N ILE A 360 18.62 0.93 4.18
CA ILE A 360 17.74 -0.07 3.54
C ILE A 360 18.28 -1.49 3.70
N GLN A 361 19.60 -1.67 3.60
CA GLN A 361 20.23 -2.97 3.80
C GLN A 361 20.09 -3.42 5.25
N PHE A 362 20.28 -2.52 6.20
CA PHE A 362 20.07 -2.78 7.61
C PHE A 362 18.62 -3.17 7.93
N PHE A 363 17.63 -2.44 7.40
CA PHE A 363 16.23 -2.79 7.58
C PHE A 363 15.89 -4.14 6.94
N LYS A 364 16.38 -4.41 5.72
CA LYS A 364 16.14 -5.69 5.04
C LYS A 364 16.73 -6.89 5.81
N SER A 365 17.84 -6.72 6.51
CA SER A 365 18.48 -7.81 7.25
C SER A 365 17.91 -8.02 8.66
N GLN A 366 17.66 -6.95 9.40
CA GLN A 366 17.32 -7.01 10.84
C GLN A 366 15.83 -6.77 11.14
N PHE A 367 15.13 -6.09 10.23
CA PHE A 367 13.77 -5.59 10.44
C PHE A 367 12.93 -5.73 9.16
N ALA A 368 13.04 -6.88 8.49
CA ALA A 368 12.35 -7.10 7.23
C ALA A 368 10.85 -6.83 7.39
N TRP A 369 10.30 -6.05 6.45
CA TRP A 369 8.91 -5.63 6.42
C TRP A 369 8.42 -4.82 7.63
N SER A 370 9.32 -4.41 8.53
CA SER A 370 8.99 -3.60 9.71
C SER A 370 9.30 -2.11 9.52
N TYR A 371 9.31 -1.66 8.26
CA TYR A 371 9.55 -0.28 7.87
C TYR A 371 8.66 0.12 6.70
N LYS A 372 8.17 1.36 6.69
CA LYS A 372 7.38 1.93 5.57
C LYS A 372 8.04 3.17 5.01
N ILE A 373 7.77 3.44 3.73
CA ILE A 373 8.17 4.67 3.06
C ILE A 373 6.91 5.51 2.87
N SER A 374 6.72 6.53 3.70
CA SER A 374 5.55 7.39 3.64
C SER A 374 5.78 8.56 2.68
N ARG A 375 4.72 8.98 1.97
CA ARG A 375 4.78 10.07 0.97
C ARG A 375 3.93 11.28 1.35
N ASN A 376 3.40 11.29 2.56
CA ASN A 376 2.23 12.11 2.90
C ASN A 376 2.61 13.55 3.29
N LYS A 377 1.82 14.51 2.78
CA LYS A 377 1.86 15.96 3.08
C LYS A 377 1.51 16.29 4.55
N LYS A 378 0.92 15.35 5.30
CA LYS A 378 0.57 15.49 6.73
C LYS A 378 1.00 14.24 7.48
N ILE A 379 1.95 14.41 8.39
CA ILE A 379 2.28 13.41 9.39
C ILE A 379 1.11 13.38 10.36
N VAL A 380 0.37 12.28 10.40
CA VAL A 380 -0.65 12.05 11.43
C VAL A 380 0.10 11.55 12.66
N ILE A 381 -0.08 12.25 13.78
CA ILE A 381 0.39 11.78 15.08
C ILE A 381 -0.58 10.67 15.49
N GLU A 382 -0.13 9.43 15.39
CA GLU A 382 -0.89 8.26 15.87
C GLU A 382 -0.69 8.21 17.40
N GLU A 383 -1.74 8.13 18.22
CA GLU A 383 -1.56 8.11 19.69
C GLU A 383 -0.86 6.82 20.20
N MET A 384 -0.72 5.81 19.34
CA MET A 384 -0.53 4.41 19.73
C MET A 384 0.88 3.83 19.54
N SER A 385 1.91 4.63 19.18
CA SER A 385 3.27 4.05 19.04
C SER A 385 4.42 5.01 19.31
N PRO A 386 4.71 5.36 20.58
CA PRO A 386 5.89 6.15 20.94
C PRO A 386 7.22 5.45 20.57
N GLN A 387 7.21 4.16 20.23
CA GLN A 387 8.38 3.42 19.75
C GLN A 387 8.72 3.67 18.27
N LYS A 388 7.80 4.25 17.49
CA LYS A 388 8.00 4.47 16.06
C LYS A 388 9.04 5.55 15.80
N MET A 389 9.92 5.29 14.84
CA MET A 389 11.03 6.17 14.50
C MET A 389 10.85 6.76 13.11
N TYR A 390 11.12 8.06 13.00
CA TYR A 390 10.97 8.79 11.74
C TYR A 390 12.31 9.18 11.15
N PHE A 391 12.51 8.92 9.85
CA PHE A 391 13.71 9.29 9.12
C PHE A 391 13.39 10.36 8.09
N PHE A 392 14.11 11.49 8.18
CA PHE A 392 14.02 12.62 7.27
C PHE A 392 15.35 12.87 6.57
N PHE A 393 15.28 13.33 5.33
CA PHE A 393 16.45 13.70 4.54
C PHE A 393 16.48 15.21 4.30
N GLY A 394 17.60 15.86 4.65
CA GLY A 394 17.78 17.31 4.65
C GLY A 394 17.42 17.98 3.33
N GLU A 395 17.92 17.46 2.21
CA GLU A 395 17.58 17.94 0.86
C GLU A 395 16.09 17.91 0.51
N ARG A 396 15.30 17.11 1.23
CA ARG A 396 13.87 16.96 0.98
C ARG A 396 13.01 17.64 2.07
N LEU A 397 13.62 18.29 3.05
CA LEU A 397 12.90 19.03 4.07
C LEU A 397 12.50 20.42 3.55
N ASP A 398 11.28 20.82 3.91
CA ASP A 398 10.79 22.19 3.76
C ASP A 398 10.31 22.71 5.13
N LEU A 399 9.94 23.99 5.19
CA LEU A 399 9.54 24.62 6.45
C LEU A 399 8.29 23.97 7.07
N SER A 400 7.32 23.56 6.26
CA SER A 400 6.08 22.91 6.73
C SER A 400 6.39 21.57 7.40
N LYS A 401 7.29 20.79 6.80
CA LYS A 401 7.72 19.50 7.31
C LYS A 401 8.63 19.63 8.51
N LEU A 402 9.51 20.63 8.54
CA LEU A 402 10.30 20.92 9.74
C LEU A 402 9.38 21.21 10.94
N ASN A 403 8.31 21.97 10.74
CA ASN A 403 7.31 22.20 11.78
C ASN A 403 6.59 20.90 12.20
N SER A 404 6.29 20.01 11.25
CA SER A 404 5.66 18.70 11.54
C SER A 404 6.62 17.78 12.31
N LEU A 405 7.90 17.81 11.98
CA LEU A 405 8.97 17.11 12.69
C LEU A 405 9.09 17.62 14.12
N ILE A 406 9.11 18.94 14.33
CA ILE A 406 9.13 19.53 15.67
C ILE A 406 7.92 19.08 16.48
N LYS A 407 6.72 19.02 15.87
CA LYS A 407 5.52 18.48 16.53
C LYS A 407 5.69 17.02 16.94
N LEU A 408 6.27 16.17 16.09
CA LEU A 408 6.58 14.79 16.46
C LEU A 408 7.54 14.75 17.65
N PHE A 409 8.61 15.54 17.62
CA PHE A 409 9.60 15.57 18.70
C PHE A 409 8.99 15.98 20.04
N LEU A 410 8.14 17.01 20.03
CA LEU A 410 7.43 17.48 21.21
C LEU A 410 6.42 16.44 21.76
N ASN A 411 5.93 15.53 20.92
CA ASN A 411 5.06 14.41 21.31
C ASN A 411 5.83 13.15 21.74
N GLY A 412 7.14 13.24 21.99
CA GLY A 412 7.92 12.12 22.51
C GLY A 412 8.54 11.19 21.45
N TYR A 413 8.42 11.51 20.16
CA TYR A 413 8.92 10.63 19.10
C TYR A 413 10.43 10.69 18.90
N LYS A 414 10.97 9.57 18.39
CA LYS A 414 12.38 9.42 17.98
C LYS A 414 12.54 9.78 16.51
N ILE A 415 13.40 10.75 16.21
CA ILE A 415 13.53 11.37 14.90
C ILE A 415 14.98 11.36 14.46
N PHE A 416 15.20 10.98 13.21
CA PHE A 416 16.48 10.99 12.53
C PHE A 416 16.47 12.00 11.38
N ILE A 417 17.49 12.84 11.32
CA ILE A 417 17.64 13.85 10.25
C ILE A 417 19.00 13.66 9.59
N ASP A 418 19.00 13.27 8.32
CA ASP A 418 20.19 13.40 7.48
C ASP A 418 20.43 14.87 7.15
N ILE A 419 21.51 15.46 7.65
CA ILE A 419 21.83 16.88 7.42
C ILE A 419 22.45 17.14 6.06
N ASN A 420 22.79 16.08 5.31
CA ASN A 420 23.34 16.23 3.97
C ASN A 420 22.34 16.98 3.06
N GLY A 421 22.82 18.10 2.52
CA GLY A 421 22.06 19.04 1.69
C GLY A 421 20.84 19.69 2.36
N LEU A 422 20.81 19.78 3.69
CA LEU A 422 19.83 20.59 4.43
C LEU A 422 20.07 22.09 4.17
N ASP A 423 19.00 22.82 3.81
CA ASP A 423 19.06 24.27 3.60
C ASP A 423 19.45 25.03 4.88
N ASP A 424 20.35 26.02 4.74
CA ASP A 424 20.88 26.79 5.87
C ASP A 424 19.79 27.55 6.66
N LYS A 425 18.70 27.98 6.02
CA LYS A 425 17.58 28.62 6.72
C LYS A 425 16.86 27.61 7.61
N LEU A 426 16.66 26.38 7.15
CA LEU A 426 16.06 25.31 7.94
C LEU A 426 16.97 24.90 9.09
N ARG A 427 18.28 24.82 8.85
CA ARG A 427 19.28 24.56 9.88
C ARG A 427 19.25 25.63 10.98
N LYS A 428 19.30 26.91 10.61
CA LYS A 428 19.17 28.03 11.57
C LYS A 428 17.86 27.97 12.34
N ARG A 429 16.75 27.61 11.69
CA ARG A 429 15.46 27.46 12.36
C ARG A 429 15.46 26.34 13.41
N LEU A 430 16.11 25.21 13.11
CA LEU A 430 16.29 24.11 14.05
C LEU A 430 17.18 24.52 15.23
N ASP A 431 18.28 25.24 14.98
CA ASP A 431 19.17 25.77 16.02
C ASP A 431 18.46 26.81 16.92
N SER A 432 17.64 27.70 16.33
CA SER A 432 16.78 28.62 17.07
C SER A 432 15.80 27.86 17.96
N PHE A 433 15.16 26.80 17.45
CA PHE A 433 14.26 25.97 18.24
C PHE A 433 14.97 25.34 19.45
N TYR A 434 16.17 24.80 19.29
CA TYR A 434 16.94 24.26 20.41
C TYR A 434 17.27 25.32 21.46
N THR A 435 17.68 26.51 21.01
CA THR A 435 18.03 27.63 21.89
C THR A 435 16.80 28.17 22.65
N GLU A 436 15.70 28.40 21.94
CA GLU A 436 14.43 28.91 22.49
C GLU A 436 13.84 27.96 23.56
N ASN A 437 14.05 26.66 23.42
CA ASN A 437 13.54 25.64 24.34
C ASN A 437 14.59 25.13 25.35
N SER A 438 15.77 25.77 25.42
CA SER A 438 16.89 25.37 26.29
C SER A 438 17.30 23.89 26.14
N ILE A 439 17.23 23.34 24.93
CA ILE A 439 17.56 21.93 24.65
C ILE A 439 19.07 21.79 24.50
N SER A 440 19.69 20.98 25.36
CA SER A 440 21.13 20.67 25.28
C SER A 440 21.43 19.71 24.13
N ILE A 441 22.46 20.05 23.34
CA ILE A 441 22.92 19.23 22.22
C ILE A 441 24.20 18.49 22.59
N GLU A 442 24.16 17.17 22.59
CA GLU A 442 25.33 16.31 22.77
C GLU A 442 25.95 15.98 21.41
N LYS A 443 27.23 16.29 21.21
CA LYS A 443 27.96 15.98 19.97
C LYS A 443 28.78 14.71 20.13
N ILE A 444 28.54 13.74 19.26
CA ILE A 444 29.20 12.43 19.29
C ILE A 444 29.91 12.22 17.96
N ASN A 445 31.23 12.15 18.00
CA ASN A 445 32.04 11.78 16.83
C ASN A 445 32.17 10.26 16.77
N TYR A 446 31.55 9.64 15.78
CA TYR A 446 31.67 8.21 15.53
C TYR A 446 32.10 7.96 14.07
N ILE A 447 31.38 7.14 13.30
CA ILE A 447 31.60 6.98 11.85
C ILE A 447 31.15 8.25 11.10
N THR A 448 30.13 8.92 11.62
CA THR A 448 29.69 10.25 11.21
C THR A 448 29.53 11.11 12.46
N ASN A 449 29.44 12.43 12.28
CA ASN A 449 29.16 13.34 13.40
C ASN A 449 27.67 13.22 13.71
N LEU A 450 27.35 12.92 14.97
CA LEU A 450 25.98 12.87 15.46
C LEU A 450 25.75 14.02 16.42
N ASP A 451 24.69 14.79 16.20
CA ASP A 451 24.17 15.67 17.23
C ASP A 451 22.91 15.03 17.81
N LYS A 452 22.86 14.92 19.13
CA LYS A 452 21.74 14.40 19.90
C LYS A 452 21.08 15.52 20.68
N ALA A 453 19.78 15.69 20.47
CA ALA A 453 18.93 16.60 21.22
C ALA A 453 17.78 15.81 21.85
N SER A 454 17.51 16.02 23.14
CA SER A 454 16.46 15.28 23.88
C SER A 454 15.62 16.22 24.72
N LEU A 455 14.30 15.98 24.74
CA LEU A 455 13.33 16.71 25.57
C LEU A 455 12.22 15.75 26.01
N GLY A 456 12.13 15.43 27.30
CA GLY A 456 11.23 14.37 27.78
C GLY A 456 11.59 13.03 27.13
N GLU A 457 10.58 12.37 26.52
CA GLU A 457 10.77 11.15 25.71
C GLU A 457 11.25 11.44 24.28
N GLY A 458 11.11 12.69 23.82
CA GLY A 458 11.45 13.11 22.47
C GLY A 458 12.95 13.09 22.23
N LEU A 459 13.35 12.56 21.06
CA LEU A 459 14.75 12.47 20.66
C LEU A 459 14.93 12.88 19.20
N ILE A 460 15.85 13.82 18.94
CA ILE A 460 16.36 14.10 17.59
C ILE A 460 17.82 13.66 17.52
N LEU A 461 18.13 12.86 16.50
CA LEU A 461 19.47 12.47 16.11
C LEU A 461 19.75 13.00 14.70
N THR A 462 20.71 13.91 14.57
CA THR A 462 21.20 14.34 13.26
C THR A 462 22.40 13.50 12.85
N TYR A 463 22.55 13.22 11.56
CA TYR A 463 23.70 12.51 11.02
C TYR A 463 24.00 12.96 9.59
N ASP A 464 25.24 12.77 9.12
CA ASP A 464 25.62 13.10 7.75
C ASP A 464 25.80 11.81 6.92
N SER A 465 24.90 11.59 5.95
CA SER A 465 24.94 10.42 5.07
C SER A 465 26.12 10.42 4.09
N ALA A 466 26.67 11.59 3.73
CA ALA A 466 27.82 11.67 2.83
C ALA A 466 29.05 11.01 3.48
N LYS A 467 29.28 11.27 4.76
CA LYS A 467 30.34 10.63 5.54
C LYS A 467 30.12 9.13 5.74
N LEU A 468 28.86 8.71 5.96
CA LEU A 468 28.55 7.29 6.07
C LEU A 468 28.86 6.55 4.75
N LYS A 469 28.57 7.16 3.60
CA LYS A 469 28.82 6.58 2.27
C LYS A 469 30.30 6.29 2.00
N GLU A 470 31.20 7.10 2.56
CA GLU A 470 32.66 6.88 2.47
C GLU A 470 33.12 5.63 3.23
N SER A 471 32.30 5.10 4.14
CA SER A 471 32.62 3.91 4.93
C SER A 471 32.19 2.60 4.26
N SER A 472 32.86 1.51 4.61
CA SER A 472 32.53 0.19 4.06
C SER A 472 31.10 -0.25 4.43
N PRO A 473 30.41 -1.07 3.60
CA PRO A 473 29.05 -1.52 3.88
C PRO A 473 28.87 -2.15 5.28
N ILE A 474 29.86 -2.93 5.74
CA ILE A 474 29.86 -3.56 7.06
C ILE A 474 29.87 -2.49 8.18
N LYS A 475 30.66 -1.43 8.03
CA LYS A 475 30.70 -0.33 8.99
C LYS A 475 29.37 0.44 9.02
N ARG A 476 28.70 0.61 7.88
CA ARG A 476 27.37 1.24 7.79
C ARG A 476 26.30 0.41 8.49
N ILE A 477 26.31 -0.90 8.32
CA ILE A 477 25.39 -1.80 9.05
C ILE A 477 25.68 -1.73 10.55
N GLY A 478 26.95 -1.86 10.96
CA GLY A 478 27.34 -1.78 12.37
C GLY A 478 27.08 -0.41 13.01
N PHE A 479 27.01 0.65 12.22
CA PHE A 479 26.55 1.96 12.68
C PHE A 479 25.08 1.89 13.13
N TRP A 480 24.19 1.41 12.26
CA TRP A 480 22.77 1.30 12.57
C TRP A 480 22.46 0.29 13.68
N GLU A 481 23.20 -0.82 13.75
CA GLU A 481 23.10 -1.78 14.86
C GLU A 481 23.37 -1.12 16.21
N LYS A 482 24.43 -0.30 16.30
CA LYS A 482 24.74 0.42 17.55
C LYS A 482 23.68 1.46 17.90
N ILE A 483 23.17 2.20 16.92
CA ILE A 483 22.10 3.18 17.11
C ILE A 483 20.83 2.49 17.62
N MET A 484 20.40 1.39 16.99
CA MET A 484 19.18 0.70 17.41
C MET A 484 19.33 0.03 18.77
N LYS A 485 20.52 -0.49 19.09
CA LYS A 485 20.83 -1.00 20.43
C LYS A 485 20.77 0.12 21.48
N TYR A 486 21.29 1.30 21.18
CA TYR A 486 21.21 2.47 22.06
C TYR A 486 19.75 2.93 22.28
N LEU A 487 18.92 2.88 21.24
CA LEU A 487 17.49 3.23 21.33
C LEU A 487 16.62 2.14 21.92
N GLU A 488 17.22 1.02 22.31
CA GLU A 488 16.58 -0.14 22.90
C GLU A 488 15.42 -0.69 22.06
N VAL A 489 15.56 -0.69 20.73
CA VAL A 489 14.56 -1.27 19.85
C VAL A 489 14.49 -2.77 20.10
N LYS A 490 13.45 -3.22 20.81
CA LYS A 490 13.25 -4.63 21.11
C LYS A 490 12.57 -5.27 19.91
N ASN A 491 13.21 -6.27 19.30
CA ASN A 491 12.61 -7.15 18.31
C ASN A 491 13.24 -8.54 18.39
N LEU A 492 12.48 -9.57 18.02
CA LEU A 492 12.98 -10.93 17.95
C LEU A 492 13.81 -11.11 16.68
N GLN A 493 15.02 -11.65 16.85
CA GLN A 493 15.93 -11.92 15.76
C GLN A 493 15.52 -13.20 15.03
N ILE A 494 15.55 -13.17 13.70
CA ILE A 494 15.20 -14.29 12.83
C ILE A 494 16.44 -14.71 12.03
N GLU A 495 16.80 -15.98 12.17
CA GLU A 495 17.78 -16.65 11.32
C GLU A 495 17.03 -17.56 10.35
N ALA A 496 17.08 -17.32 9.04
CA ALA A 496 16.32 -18.10 8.07
C ALA A 496 17.11 -18.38 6.79
N ASP A 497 16.81 -19.50 6.14
CA ASP A 497 17.37 -19.83 4.81
C ASP A 497 16.95 -18.79 3.74
N GLU A 498 17.73 -18.64 2.66
CA GLU A 498 17.64 -17.60 1.61
C GLU A 498 16.30 -17.51 0.82
N ASP A 499 15.34 -18.41 1.09
CA ASP A 499 14.02 -18.44 0.45
C ASP A 499 12.85 -18.39 1.43
N VAL A 500 13.10 -18.36 2.74
CA VAL A 500 12.01 -18.30 3.72
C VAL A 500 11.52 -16.86 3.83
N GLU A 501 10.25 -16.68 3.53
CA GLU A 501 9.57 -15.39 3.66
C GLU A 501 8.93 -15.32 5.05
N TYR A 502 8.99 -14.15 5.69
CA TYR A 502 8.33 -13.94 6.98
C TYR A 502 7.74 -12.54 7.10
N PHE A 503 6.70 -12.40 7.92
CA PHE A 503 5.99 -11.14 8.12
C PHE A 503 5.56 -10.95 9.57
N TRP A 504 5.83 -9.76 10.11
CA TRP A 504 5.50 -9.37 11.47
C TRP A 504 4.19 -8.59 11.54
N LYS A 505 3.37 -8.95 12.53
CA LYS A 505 2.15 -8.24 12.91
C LYS A 505 2.15 -8.00 14.41
N VAL A 506 1.43 -6.98 14.86
CA VAL A 506 1.30 -6.60 16.27
C VAL A 506 -0.15 -6.25 16.60
N ARG A 507 -0.55 -6.47 17.84
CA ARG A 507 -1.81 -5.98 18.42
C ARG A 507 -1.60 -5.69 19.91
N SER A 508 -2.50 -4.90 20.49
CA SER A 508 -2.54 -4.73 21.94
C SER A 508 -2.93 -6.04 22.64
N SER A 509 -2.45 -6.20 23.87
CA SER A 509 -2.87 -7.29 24.76
C SER A 509 -4.34 -7.13 25.16
N ASN A 510 -5.04 -8.24 25.30
CA ASN A 510 -6.40 -8.25 25.83
C ASN A 510 -6.42 -8.41 27.36
N THR A 511 -7.61 -8.39 27.95
CA THR A 511 -7.84 -8.53 29.39
C THR A 511 -7.38 -9.88 29.98
N TYR A 512 -7.13 -10.90 29.16
CA TYR A 512 -6.59 -12.20 29.58
C TYR A 512 -5.06 -12.28 29.42
N GLU A 513 -4.43 -11.26 28.84
CA GLU A 513 -3.00 -11.19 28.50
C GLU A 513 -2.28 -10.10 29.32
N LEU A 514 -2.75 -9.80 30.53
CA LEU A 514 -2.27 -8.68 31.38
C LEU A 514 -0.77 -8.69 31.70
N ASN A 515 -0.09 -9.82 31.51
CA ASN A 515 1.35 -9.94 31.70
C ASN A 515 2.15 -9.37 30.53
N TYR A 516 1.49 -8.99 29.43
CA TYR A 516 2.12 -8.53 28.21
C TYR A 516 1.58 -7.15 27.84
N GLU A 517 2.44 -6.28 27.35
CA GLU A 517 2.04 -4.98 26.79
C GLU A 517 1.42 -5.13 25.40
N GLU A 518 2.03 -5.99 24.59
CA GLU A 518 1.59 -6.27 23.23
C GLU A 518 1.86 -7.71 22.81
N ILE A 519 1.13 -8.15 21.79
CA ILE A 519 1.29 -9.47 21.19
C ILE A 519 1.83 -9.30 19.78
N ARG A 520 2.98 -9.91 19.52
CA ARG A 520 3.63 -9.93 18.20
C ARG A 520 3.46 -11.29 17.55
N ARG A 521 2.98 -11.29 16.30
CA ARG A 521 2.87 -12.48 15.47
C ARG A 521 3.90 -12.41 14.36
N VAL A 522 4.74 -13.44 14.24
CA VAL A 522 5.50 -13.70 13.02
C VAL A 522 4.88 -14.89 12.30
N SER A 523 4.72 -14.76 10.99
CA SER A 523 4.30 -15.86 10.12
C SER A 523 5.40 -16.17 9.12
N PHE A 524 5.74 -17.44 8.98
CA PHE A 524 6.78 -17.96 8.09
C PHE A 524 6.16 -18.71 6.92
N TYR A 525 6.76 -18.60 5.74
CA TYR A 525 6.29 -19.19 4.50
C TYR A 525 7.47 -19.74 3.70
N ASN A 526 7.33 -20.94 3.15
CA ASN A 526 8.30 -21.53 2.25
C ASN A 526 7.75 -21.56 0.80
N PRO A 527 8.09 -20.57 -0.04
CA PRO A 527 7.74 -20.57 -1.47
C PRO A 527 8.62 -21.51 -2.31
N SER A 528 9.69 -22.09 -1.74
CA SER A 528 10.63 -22.92 -2.50
C SER A 528 10.15 -24.37 -2.65
N SER A 529 10.73 -25.07 -3.63
CA SER A 529 10.51 -26.51 -3.85
C SER A 529 11.30 -27.41 -2.91
N TYR A 530 12.08 -26.84 -1.98
CA TYR A 530 12.95 -27.58 -1.06
C TYR A 530 12.52 -27.37 0.38
N LYS A 531 12.94 -28.29 1.27
CA LYS A 531 12.80 -28.10 2.71
C LYS A 531 13.67 -26.93 3.15
N ARG A 532 13.11 -26.03 3.96
CA ARG A 532 13.78 -24.86 4.51
C ARG A 532 13.69 -24.82 6.03
N LYS A 533 14.60 -24.09 6.64
CA LYS A 533 14.65 -23.86 8.09
C LYS A 533 14.63 -22.38 8.42
N ALA A 534 14.04 -22.07 9.57
CA ALA A 534 14.15 -20.79 10.22
C ALA A 534 14.27 -20.98 11.72
N ARG A 535 14.80 -19.99 12.42
CA ARG A 535 14.89 -19.94 13.87
C ARG A 535 14.52 -18.55 14.35
N VAL A 536 13.68 -18.50 15.37
CA VAL A 536 13.47 -17.27 16.16
C VAL A 536 14.35 -17.35 17.39
N VAL A 537 15.33 -16.45 17.50
CA VAL A 537 16.30 -16.45 18.62
C VAL A 537 15.60 -16.00 19.90
N SER A 538 15.85 -16.70 21.01
CA SER A 538 15.29 -16.34 22.32
C SER A 538 15.75 -14.96 22.80
N ALA A 539 14.85 -14.18 23.39
CA ALA A 539 15.15 -12.89 24.02
C ALA A 539 14.42 -12.78 25.37
N SER A 540 15.01 -12.07 26.33
CA SER A 540 14.54 -12.02 27.73
C SER A 540 13.17 -11.37 27.92
N ASN A 541 12.73 -10.55 26.98
CA ASN A 541 11.50 -9.74 27.06
C ASN A 541 10.36 -10.33 26.23
N PHE A 542 10.52 -11.57 25.75
CA PHE A 542 9.55 -12.22 24.88
C PHE A 542 9.25 -13.62 25.37
N ALA A 543 7.97 -13.92 25.53
CA ALA A 543 7.48 -15.26 25.81
C ALA A 543 6.72 -15.81 24.59
N LEU A 544 7.04 -17.04 24.17
CA LEU A 544 6.21 -17.73 23.19
C LEU A 544 4.87 -18.10 23.84
N ILE A 545 3.77 -17.60 23.29
CA ILE A 545 2.42 -17.89 23.76
C ILE A 545 1.89 -19.15 23.09
N LYS A 546 1.97 -19.21 21.75
CA LYS A 546 1.45 -20.34 20.98
C LYS A 546 2.00 -20.39 19.56
N SER A 547 1.92 -21.58 18.97
CA SER A 547 2.08 -21.80 17.53
C SER A 547 0.71 -22.07 16.89
N LEU A 548 0.49 -21.52 15.71
CA LEU A 548 -0.76 -21.54 14.98
C LEU A 548 -0.52 -21.93 13.52
N ASP A 549 -1.58 -22.42 12.87
CA ASP A 549 -1.66 -22.62 11.43
C ASP A 549 -0.47 -23.38 10.82
N GLN A 550 0.01 -24.42 11.51
CA GLN A 550 1.06 -25.29 11.00
C GLN A 550 0.54 -26.07 9.80
N VAL A 551 1.01 -25.70 8.61
CA VAL A 551 0.72 -26.40 7.35
C VAL A 551 2.05 -26.84 6.78
N ASN A 552 2.26 -28.16 6.67
CA ASN A 552 3.52 -28.73 6.17
C ASN A 552 4.75 -28.14 6.87
N ALA A 553 4.63 -27.85 8.16
CA ALA A 553 5.60 -27.15 8.97
C ALA A 553 5.64 -27.75 10.38
N GLU A 554 6.79 -27.64 11.04
CA GLU A 554 6.99 -28.08 12.43
C GLU A 554 7.80 -27.02 13.17
N ALA A 555 7.30 -26.57 14.32
CA ALA A 555 7.99 -25.63 15.21
C ALA A 555 8.34 -26.33 16.54
N LYS A 556 9.61 -26.22 16.97
CA LYS A 556 10.14 -26.83 18.20
C LYS A 556 10.82 -25.80 19.07
N SER A 557 10.43 -25.73 20.34
CA SER A 557 11.12 -24.88 21.32
C SER A 557 12.44 -25.53 21.75
N THR A 558 13.48 -24.70 21.86
CA THR A 558 14.84 -25.07 22.27
C THR A 558 15.38 -24.00 23.25
N PRO A 559 16.46 -24.28 24.00
CA PRO A 559 17.05 -23.28 24.91
C PRO A 559 17.54 -21.99 24.24
N ILE A 560 17.84 -22.03 22.94
CA ILE A 560 18.36 -20.89 22.16
C ILE A 560 17.27 -20.16 21.36
N GLY A 561 16.03 -20.66 21.38
CA GLY A 561 14.95 -20.12 20.56
C GLY A 561 14.00 -21.17 20.03
N ILE A 562 13.29 -20.87 18.94
CA ILE A 562 12.32 -21.77 18.31
C ILE A 562 12.82 -22.16 16.93
N ASP A 563 13.10 -23.45 16.75
CA ASP A 563 13.49 -24.04 15.48
C ASP A 563 12.25 -24.35 14.64
N ILE A 564 12.25 -23.92 13.39
CA ILE A 564 11.15 -24.06 12.44
C ILE A 564 11.64 -24.85 11.24
N ASN A 565 10.96 -25.94 10.91
CA ASN A 565 11.18 -26.71 9.70
C ASN A 565 9.97 -26.55 8.78
N LEU A 566 10.20 -26.09 7.55
CA LEU A 566 9.16 -25.86 6.54
C LEU A 566 9.39 -26.81 5.37
N LEU A 567 8.42 -27.66 5.06
CA LEU A 567 8.39 -28.39 3.78
C LEU A 567 7.97 -27.43 2.65
N PRO A 568 8.12 -27.83 1.36
CA PRO A 568 7.71 -27.01 0.24
C PRO A 568 6.25 -26.55 0.33
N GLY A 569 6.00 -25.25 0.15
CA GLY A 569 4.67 -24.65 0.32
C GLY A 569 4.17 -24.57 1.77
N GLY A 570 5.01 -24.94 2.76
CA GLY A 570 4.65 -24.93 4.16
C GLY A 570 4.63 -23.54 4.79
N SER A 571 3.89 -23.42 5.90
CA SER A 571 3.74 -22.18 6.67
C SER A 571 3.48 -22.46 8.14
N VAL A 572 3.87 -21.52 9.01
CA VAL A 572 3.52 -21.52 10.44
C VAL A 572 3.49 -20.09 10.97
N SER A 573 2.58 -19.82 11.91
CA SER A 573 2.56 -18.56 12.66
C SER A 573 2.91 -18.81 14.13
N LEU A 574 3.62 -17.86 14.75
CA LEU A 574 4.02 -17.89 16.15
C LEU A 574 3.60 -16.58 16.82
N ASP A 575 2.91 -16.67 17.96
CA ASP A 575 2.52 -15.53 18.78
C ASP A 575 3.45 -15.40 19.98
N PHE A 576 4.01 -14.20 20.16
CA PHE A 576 4.89 -13.84 21.26
C PHE A 576 4.28 -12.71 22.07
N GLY A 577 4.28 -12.84 23.40
CA GLY A 577 3.97 -11.75 24.31
C GLY A 577 5.22 -10.95 24.62
N TYR A 578 5.16 -9.63 24.45
CA TYR A 578 6.20 -8.70 24.86
C TYR A 578 5.88 -8.13 26.24
N TYR A 579 6.89 -8.02 27.10
CA TYR A 579 6.79 -7.36 28.40
C TYR A 579 8.06 -6.56 28.68
N GLU A 580 7.92 -5.35 29.25
CA GLU A 580 9.06 -4.68 29.85
C GLU A 580 9.52 -5.45 31.09
N ALA A 581 10.84 -5.62 31.19
CA ALA A 581 11.50 -6.39 32.25
C ALA A 581 11.97 -5.49 33.38
#